data_AF-A0A661FKG6-F1
#
_entry.id   AF-A0A661FKG6-F1
#
_cell.length_a   1.000
_cell.length_b   1.000
_cell.length_c   1.000
_cell.angle_alpha   90.00
_cell.angle_beta   90.00
_cell.angle_gamma   90.00
#
_symmetry.space_group_name_H-M   'P 1'
#
loop_
_entity.id
_entity.type
_entity.pdbx_description
1 polymer ?
#
loop_
_entity_poly.entity_id
_entity_poly.type
_entity_poly.pdbx_seq_one_letter_code
_entity_poly.pdbx_strand_id
1 'polypeptide(L)'
;MVLTGCLTMEHAYRAIDWRAIFLIAGMLPLGTAMQDTGAASFLADQVMDLLGDAGPWPVIMGLYVLTAMATMIIPTAALVVLMSPIVLSAMADMGLQPETAMMAIAMAASASFTSPISHPANILVMGPGGYRFIDYIKVGVPLTIIVFITVMVLLPMLWPLVPVTP
;
A
#
# COMPACT_ATOMS: atom_id res chain seq x y z
N MET A 1 28.85 -4.99 -5.77
CA MET A 1 29.08 -3.90 -6.75
C MET A 1 30.12 -2.90 -6.27
N VAL A 2 30.01 -2.33 -5.07
CA VAL A 2 31.05 -1.42 -4.54
C VAL A 2 32.35 -2.16 -4.21
N LEU A 3 32.26 -3.28 -3.47
CA LEU A 3 33.43 -4.13 -3.16
C LEU A 3 34.09 -4.74 -4.40
N THR A 4 33.33 -4.96 -5.47
CA THR A 4 33.82 -5.52 -6.75
C THR A 4 34.33 -4.44 -7.71
N GLY A 5 34.36 -3.16 -7.30
CA GLY A 5 34.82 -2.05 -8.11
C GLY A 5 33.90 -1.64 -9.28
N CYS A 6 32.72 -2.26 -9.41
CA CYS A 6 31.78 -1.94 -10.49
C CYS A 6 31.02 -0.63 -10.26
N LEU A 7 31.04 -0.10 -9.04
CA LEU A 7 30.32 1.11 -8.66
C LEU A 7 31.10 1.87 -7.58
N THR A 8 31.23 3.19 -7.69
CA THR A 8 31.87 3.99 -6.65
C THR A 8 30.93 4.18 -5.45
N MET A 9 31.48 4.43 -4.26
CA MET A 9 30.68 4.67 -3.06
C MET A 9 29.72 5.86 -3.23
N GLU A 10 30.15 6.87 -3.98
CA GLU A 10 29.34 8.04 -4.32
C GLU A 10 28.12 7.69 -5.17
N HIS A 11 28.27 6.78 -6.14
CA HIS A 11 27.17 6.31 -6.97
C HIS A 11 26.18 5.47 -6.17
N ALA A 12 26.69 4.67 -5.21
CA ALA A 12 25.84 3.91 -4.30
C ALA A 12 25.00 4.85 -3.41
N TYR A 13 25.62 5.89 -2.85
CA TYR A 13 24.93 6.88 -2.03
C TYR A 13 23.87 7.67 -2.79
N ARG A 14 24.12 7.99 -4.06
CA ARG A 14 23.13 8.64 -4.94
C ARG A 14 21.98 7.72 -5.36
N ALA A 15 22.19 6.40 -5.39
CA ALA A 15 21.15 5.43 -5.70
C ALA A 15 20.17 5.21 -4.55
N ILE A 16 20.50 5.67 -3.34
CA ILE A 16 19.58 5.62 -2.19
C ILE A 16 18.47 6.66 -2.39
N ASP A 17 17.22 6.21 -2.36
CA ASP A 17 16.06 7.11 -2.34
C ASP A 17 15.87 7.69 -0.94
N TRP A 18 16.58 8.79 -0.67
CA TRP A 18 16.49 9.51 0.61
C TRP A 18 15.07 9.98 0.90
N ARG A 19 14.26 10.28 -0.12
CA ARG A 19 12.87 10.71 0.08
C ARG A 19 12.04 9.58 0.69
N ALA A 20 12.20 8.35 0.21
CA ALA A 20 11.52 7.19 0.76
C ALA A 20 11.92 6.96 2.24
N ILE A 21 13.21 7.07 2.57
CA ILE A 21 13.70 6.90 3.95
C ILE A 21 13.09 7.96 4.87
N PHE A 22 13.13 9.24 4.47
CA PHE A 22 12.55 10.32 5.27
C PHE A 22 11.03 10.24 5.38
N LEU A 23 10.34 9.75 4.34
CA LEU A 23 8.91 9.45 4.40
C LEU A 23 8.62 8.37 5.46
N ILE A 24 9.30 7.22 5.40
CA ILE A 24 9.10 6.14 6.38
C ILE A 24 9.40 6.65 7.80
N ALA A 25 10.51 7.36 7.99
CA ALA A 25 10.89 7.92 9.28
C ALA A 25 9.89 8.96 9.80
N GLY A 26 9.39 9.84 8.93
CA GLY A 26 8.41 10.88 9.27
C GLY A 26 7.02 10.34 9.60
N MET A 27 6.75 9.08 9.26
CA MET A 27 5.45 8.48 9.50
C MET A 27 5.38 7.68 10.79
N LEU A 28 6.52 7.35 11.41
CA LEU A 28 6.54 6.90 12.80
C LEU A 28 5.83 7.92 13.72
N PRO A 29 6.17 9.22 13.70
CA PRO A 29 5.46 10.22 14.51
C PRO A 29 4.06 10.56 14.00
N LEU A 30 3.77 10.43 12.69
CA LEU A 30 2.39 10.57 12.20
C LEU A 30 1.51 9.44 12.74
N GLY A 31 2.00 8.20 12.73
CA GLY A 31 1.31 7.04 13.26
C GLY A 31 1.01 7.20 14.75
N THR A 32 1.99 7.67 15.55
CA THR A 32 1.74 7.98 16.96
C THR A 32 0.73 9.12 17.12
N ALA A 33 0.83 10.19 16.32
CA ALA A 33 -0.15 11.28 16.38
C ALA A 33 -1.57 10.83 15.99
N MET A 34 -1.71 9.93 15.02
CA MET A 34 -3.00 9.34 14.63
C MET A 34 -3.58 8.43 15.72
N GLN A 35 -2.73 7.73 16.47
CA GLN A 35 -3.14 6.97 17.66
C GLN A 35 -3.56 7.92 18.80
N ASP A 36 -2.75 8.92 19.11
CA ASP A 36 -3.00 9.90 20.18
C ASP A 36 -4.27 10.74 19.93
N THR A 37 -4.54 11.06 18.66
CA THR A 37 -5.75 11.81 18.26
C THR A 37 -7.00 10.93 18.12
N GLY A 38 -6.86 9.59 18.18
CA GLY A 38 -7.95 8.66 17.92
C GLY A 38 -8.43 8.64 16.45
N ALA A 39 -7.68 9.25 15.53
CA ALA A 39 -8.02 9.26 14.11
C ALA A 39 -7.85 7.85 13.49
N ALA A 40 -6.84 7.10 13.93
CA ALA A 40 -6.63 5.73 13.47
C ALA A 40 -7.78 4.81 13.91
N SER A 41 -8.20 4.90 15.18
CA SER A 41 -9.34 4.14 15.69
C SER A 41 -10.65 4.56 15.00
N PHE A 42 -10.90 5.86 14.81
CA PHE A 42 -12.10 6.32 14.08
C PHE A 42 -12.21 5.75 12.65
N LEU A 43 -11.08 5.68 11.92
CA LEU A 43 -11.06 5.11 10.58
C LEU A 43 -11.20 3.58 10.61
N ALA A 44 -10.57 2.91 11.58
CA ALA A 44 -10.72 1.47 11.78
C ALA A 44 -12.16 1.11 12.14
N ASP A 45 -12.77 1.83 13.09
CA ASP A 45 -14.16 1.66 13.52
C ASP A 45 -15.13 1.80 12.35
N GLN A 46 -14.95 2.81 11.48
CA GLN A 46 -15.78 2.92 10.27
C GLN A 46 -15.65 1.70 9.36
N VAL A 47 -14.43 1.21 9.13
CA VAL A 47 -14.21 0.01 8.32
C VAL A 47 -14.84 -1.22 8.99
N MET A 48 -14.74 -1.33 10.32
CA MET A 48 -15.30 -2.42 11.10
C MET A 48 -16.83 -2.37 11.18
N ASP A 49 -17.44 -1.20 11.28
CA ASP A 49 -18.90 -1.03 11.24
C ASP A 49 -19.48 -1.44 9.89
N LEU A 50 -18.73 -1.20 8.80
CA LEU A 50 -19.14 -1.54 7.44
C LEU A 50 -18.90 -3.01 7.09
N LEU A 51 -17.83 -3.64 7.60
CA LEU A 51 -17.31 -4.92 7.10
C LEU A 51 -16.98 -5.95 8.19
N GLY A 52 -16.97 -5.57 9.46
CA GLY A 52 -16.51 -6.39 10.59
C GLY A 52 -17.36 -7.64 10.83
N ASP A 53 -18.68 -7.53 10.68
CA ASP A 53 -19.61 -8.68 10.81
C ASP A 53 -19.40 -9.76 9.73
N ALA A 54 -18.77 -9.40 8.61
CA ALA A 54 -18.50 -10.31 7.50
C ALA A 54 -17.16 -11.07 7.66
N GLY A 55 -16.36 -10.73 8.68
CA GLY A 55 -15.11 -11.40 9.03
C GLY A 55 -13.83 -10.72 8.51
N PRO A 56 -12.66 -11.37 8.70
CA PRO A 56 -11.35 -10.76 8.41
C PRO A 56 -11.08 -10.47 6.93
N TRP A 57 -11.55 -11.35 6.05
CA TRP A 57 -11.31 -11.24 4.61
C TRP A 57 -12.00 -10.03 3.98
N PRO A 58 -13.29 -9.76 4.27
CA PRO A 58 -13.96 -8.53 3.82
C PRO A 58 -13.27 -7.24 4.27
N VAL A 59 -12.75 -7.18 5.49
CA VAL A 59 -11.99 -6.03 6.00
C VAL A 59 -10.71 -5.82 5.17
N ILE A 60 -9.93 -6.88 4.96
CA ILE A 60 -8.71 -6.83 4.14
C ILE A 60 -9.02 -6.43 2.69
N MET A 61 -10.10 -6.96 2.12
CA MET A 61 -10.55 -6.59 0.77
C MET A 61 -10.99 -5.13 0.70
N GLY A 62 -11.74 -4.65 1.68
CA GLY A 62 -12.17 -3.24 1.76
C GLY A 62 -10.97 -2.30 1.85
N LEU A 63 -10.01 -2.60 2.73
CA LEU A 63 -8.77 -1.84 2.85
C LEU A 63 -7.95 -1.87 1.56
N TYR A 64 -7.83 -3.03 0.91
CA TYR A 64 -7.15 -3.14 -0.39
C TYR A 64 -7.80 -2.23 -1.43
N VAL A 65 -9.12 -2.28 -1.58
CA VAL A 65 -9.86 -1.48 -2.57
C VAL A 65 -9.70 0.01 -2.27
N LEU A 66 -9.80 0.40 -1.00
CA LEU A 66 -9.58 1.77 -0.56
C LEU A 66 -8.16 2.25 -0.92
N THR A 67 -7.14 1.42 -0.66
CA THR A 67 -5.75 1.71 -1.07
C THR A 67 -5.66 1.83 -2.58
N ALA A 68 -6.16 0.86 -3.35
CA ALA A 68 -6.10 0.88 -4.80
C ALA A 68 -6.76 2.14 -5.40
N MET A 69 -7.88 2.60 -4.84
CA MET A 69 -8.49 3.87 -5.25
C MET A 69 -7.64 5.08 -4.87
N ALA A 70 -7.10 5.11 -3.65
CA ALA A 70 -6.26 6.21 -3.18
C ALA A 70 -4.95 6.36 -3.98
N THR A 71 -4.40 5.27 -4.55
CA THR A 71 -3.21 5.33 -5.42
C THR A 71 -3.40 6.21 -6.66
N MET A 72 -4.64 6.48 -7.07
CA MET A 72 -4.90 7.31 -8.25
C MET A 72 -4.36 8.74 -8.10
N ILE A 73 -4.28 9.22 -6.85
CA ILE A 73 -3.94 10.60 -6.49
C ILE A 73 -2.67 10.64 -5.62
N ILE A 74 -2.46 9.62 -4.78
CA ILE A 74 -1.37 9.57 -3.81
C ILE A 74 -0.25 8.67 -4.33
N PRO A 75 1.02 9.11 -4.31
CA PRO A 75 2.16 8.27 -4.64
C PRO A 75 2.21 7.02 -3.76
N THR A 76 2.51 5.87 -4.38
CA THR A 76 2.59 4.55 -3.73
C THR A 76 3.32 4.53 -2.38
N ALA A 77 4.51 5.11 -2.32
CA ALA A 77 5.31 5.17 -1.11
C ALA A 77 4.66 5.98 0.02
N ALA A 78 3.97 7.08 -0.28
CA ALA A 78 3.24 7.85 0.72
C ALA A 78 1.99 7.10 1.20
N LEU A 79 1.32 6.41 0.28
CA LEU A 79 0.07 5.72 0.57
C LEU A 79 0.25 4.52 1.49
N VAL A 80 1.23 3.65 1.23
CA VAL A 80 1.51 2.50 2.11
C VAL A 80 1.68 2.98 3.53
N VAL A 81 2.44 4.05 3.71
CA VAL A 81 2.79 4.50 5.03
C VAL A 81 1.58 5.17 5.73
N LEU A 82 0.70 5.83 4.98
CA LEU A 82 -0.56 6.38 5.50
C LEU A 82 -1.53 5.28 5.94
N MET A 83 -1.56 4.17 5.20
CA MET A 83 -2.44 3.04 5.50
C MET A 83 -1.91 2.18 6.66
N SER A 84 -0.58 2.08 6.84
CA SER A 84 0.05 1.30 7.91
C SER A 84 -0.61 1.46 9.30
N PRO A 85 -0.78 2.67 9.87
CA PRO A 85 -1.40 2.82 11.20
C PRO A 85 -2.86 2.35 11.22
N ILE A 86 -3.62 2.58 10.15
CA ILE A 86 -5.04 2.16 10.04
C ILE A 86 -5.13 0.63 10.09
N VAL A 87 -4.22 -0.05 9.39
CA VAL A 87 -4.16 -1.51 9.32
C VAL A 87 -3.75 -2.13 10.64
N LEU A 88 -2.73 -1.55 11.28
CA LEU A 88 -2.26 -2.01 12.57
C LEU A 88 -3.37 -1.92 13.62
N SER A 89 -4.14 -0.82 13.64
CA SER A 89 -5.31 -0.68 14.50
C SER A 89 -6.41 -1.69 14.14
N ALA A 90 -6.84 -1.75 12.88
CA ALA A 90 -7.91 -2.65 12.47
C ALA A 90 -7.59 -4.15 12.75
N MET A 91 -6.35 -4.57 12.55
CA MET A 91 -5.94 -5.96 12.83
C MET A 91 -5.83 -6.22 14.33
N ALA A 92 -5.39 -5.24 15.12
CA ALA A 92 -5.38 -5.33 16.57
C ALA A 92 -6.79 -5.47 17.15
N ASP A 93 -7.76 -4.70 16.64
CA ASP A 93 -9.16 -4.78 17.06
C ASP A 93 -9.79 -6.16 16.76
N MET A 94 -9.35 -6.80 15.67
CA MET A 94 -9.75 -8.17 15.32
C MET A 94 -8.94 -9.27 16.03
N GLY A 95 -7.90 -8.93 16.79
CA GLY A 95 -7.00 -9.90 17.42
C GLY A 95 -6.19 -10.73 16.42
N LEU A 96 -5.88 -10.17 15.25
CA LEU A 96 -5.16 -10.85 14.16
C LEU A 96 -3.76 -10.24 13.93
N GLN A 97 -2.81 -11.06 13.49
CA GLN A 97 -1.50 -10.56 13.11
C GLN A 97 -1.60 -9.69 11.85
N PRO A 98 -0.96 -8.50 11.83
CA PRO A 98 -1.15 -7.52 10.78
C PRO A 98 -0.45 -7.88 9.47
N GLU A 99 0.44 -8.88 9.46
CA GLU A 99 1.28 -9.21 8.30
C GLU A 99 0.48 -9.43 7.02
N THR A 100 -0.62 -10.19 7.11
CA THR A 100 -1.48 -10.51 5.96
C THR A 100 -2.10 -9.23 5.36
N ALA A 101 -2.65 -8.36 6.21
CA ALA A 101 -3.29 -7.12 5.77
C ALA A 101 -2.26 -6.09 5.26
N MET A 102 -1.10 -6.02 5.90
CA MET A 102 0.02 -5.19 5.45
C MET A 102 0.51 -5.61 4.07
N MET A 103 0.66 -6.92 3.83
CA MET A 103 1.00 -7.44 2.51
C MET A 103 -0.07 -7.15 1.47
N ALA A 104 -1.35 -7.27 1.82
CA ALA A 104 -2.45 -6.90 0.94
C ALA A 104 -2.32 -5.44 0.46
N ILE A 105 -2.02 -4.52 1.37
CA ILE A 105 -1.90 -3.09 1.07
C ILE A 105 -0.63 -2.73 0.33
N ALA A 106 0.50 -3.40 0.65
CA ALA A 106 1.71 -3.28 -0.13
C ALA A 106 1.47 -3.67 -1.60
N MET A 107 0.73 -4.76 -1.82
CA MET A 107 0.32 -5.20 -3.16
C MET A 107 -0.67 -4.24 -3.82
N ALA A 108 -1.65 -3.71 -3.07
CA ALA A 108 -2.60 -2.71 -3.57
C ALA A 108 -1.89 -1.42 -4.01
N ALA A 109 -0.96 -0.92 -3.20
CA ALA A 109 -0.17 0.26 -3.54
C ALA A 109 0.71 0.01 -4.76
N SER A 110 1.28 -1.19 -4.89
CA SER A 110 2.10 -1.59 -6.05
C SER A 110 1.28 -1.71 -7.33
N ALA A 111 -0.02 -2.01 -7.24
CA ALA A 111 -0.95 -2.10 -8.36
C ALA A 111 -1.39 -0.73 -8.92
N SER A 112 -0.45 0.20 -9.08
CA SER A 112 -0.67 1.58 -9.52
C SER A 112 -0.75 1.72 -11.05
N PHE A 113 -1.71 1.06 -11.65
CA PHE A 113 -1.89 1.05 -13.12
C PHE A 113 -2.86 2.12 -13.63
N THR A 114 -3.76 2.58 -12.77
CA THR A 114 -4.95 3.34 -13.18
C THR A 114 -4.67 4.82 -13.46
N SER A 115 -3.55 5.37 -12.96
CA SER A 115 -3.20 6.77 -13.14
C SER A 115 -1.72 6.95 -13.51
N PRO A 116 -1.41 7.87 -14.43
CA PRO A 116 -0.04 8.20 -14.78
C PRO A 116 0.69 8.90 -13.63
N ILE A 117 -0.03 9.58 -12.73
CA ILE A 117 0.56 10.35 -11.61
C ILE A 117 0.99 9.41 -10.47
N SER A 118 0.40 8.22 -10.40
CA SER A 118 0.62 7.25 -9.32
C SER A 118 2.07 6.76 -9.21
N HIS A 119 2.78 6.69 -10.34
CA HIS A 119 4.15 6.21 -10.38
C HIS A 119 5.02 7.02 -11.38
N PRO A 120 6.24 7.46 -10.99
CA PRO A 120 7.10 8.27 -11.86
C PRO A 120 7.38 7.63 -13.23
N ALA A 121 7.50 6.30 -13.29
CA ALA A 121 7.72 5.60 -14.55
C ALA A 121 6.55 5.79 -15.54
N ASN A 122 5.30 5.84 -15.07
CA ASN A 122 4.14 6.03 -15.93
C ASN A 122 4.16 7.42 -16.58
N ILE A 123 4.54 8.47 -15.83
CA ILE A 123 4.73 9.83 -16.38
C ILE A 123 5.81 9.84 -17.46
N LEU A 124 6.94 9.18 -17.20
CA LEU A 124 8.09 9.16 -18.13
C LEU A 124 7.75 8.50 -19.46
N VAL A 125 6.88 7.49 -19.47
CA VAL A 125 6.46 6.79 -20.69
C VAL A 125 5.28 7.49 -21.37
N MET A 126 4.44 8.21 -20.62
CA MET A 126 3.25 8.89 -21.15
C MET A 126 3.57 9.87 -22.29
N GLY A 127 4.62 10.69 -22.13
CA GLY A 127 5.06 11.66 -23.14
C GLY A 127 5.50 11.01 -24.46
N PRO A 128 6.60 10.24 -24.48
CA PRO A 128 7.10 9.60 -25.70
C PRO A 128 6.17 8.53 -26.27
N GLY A 129 5.33 7.90 -25.44
CA GLY A 129 4.35 6.91 -25.87
C GLY A 129 3.05 7.49 -26.44
N GLY A 130 2.84 8.81 -26.35
CA GLY A 130 1.62 9.46 -26.82
C GLY A 130 0.35 9.06 -26.07
N TYR A 131 0.48 8.52 -24.85
CA TYR A 131 -0.64 8.04 -24.05
C TYR A 131 -1.43 9.19 -23.43
N ARG A 132 -2.76 9.08 -23.43
CA ARG A 132 -3.65 10.00 -22.71
C ARG A 132 -3.99 9.43 -21.33
N PHE A 133 -4.41 10.31 -20.42
CA PHE A 133 -4.81 9.92 -19.07
C PHE A 133 -5.90 8.83 -19.07
N ILE A 134 -6.82 8.89 -20.04
CA ILE A 134 -7.91 7.92 -20.18
C ILE A 134 -7.43 6.52 -20.59
N ASP A 135 -6.29 6.43 -21.28
CA ASP A 135 -5.72 5.14 -21.71
C ASP A 135 -5.24 4.34 -20.48
N TYR A 136 -4.67 5.04 -19.49
CA TYR A 136 -4.28 4.45 -18.20
C TYR A 136 -5.49 3.95 -17.41
N ILE A 137 -6.60 4.69 -17.36
CA ILE A 137 -7.80 4.21 -16.67
C ILE A 137 -8.37 2.99 -17.39
N LYS A 138 -8.47 3.05 -18.73
CA LYS A 138 -9.11 2.01 -19.54
C LYS A 138 -8.39 0.67 -19.46
N VAL A 139 -7.06 0.67 -19.41
CA VAL A 139 -6.24 -0.55 -19.29
C VAL A 139 -5.94 -0.89 -17.84
N GLY A 140 -5.74 0.13 -17.00
CA GLY A 140 -5.38 -0.02 -15.60
C GLY A 140 -6.49 -0.62 -14.75
N VAL A 141 -7.75 -0.20 -14.92
CA VAL A 141 -8.86 -0.76 -14.12
C VAL A 141 -9.00 -2.28 -14.30
N PRO A 142 -9.06 -2.83 -15.53
CA PRO A 142 -9.07 -4.28 -15.74
C PRO A 142 -7.87 -4.99 -15.10
N LEU A 143 -6.68 -4.40 -15.23
CA LEU A 143 -5.45 -5.00 -14.70
C LEU A 143 -5.44 -5.01 -13.16
N THR A 144 -5.89 -3.93 -12.52
CA THR A 144 -6.04 -3.83 -11.07
C THR A 144 -7.04 -4.87 -10.55
N ILE A 145 -8.13 -5.15 -11.28
CA ILE A 145 -9.09 -6.20 -10.91
C ILE A 145 -8.44 -7.60 -10.99
N ILE A 146 -7.66 -7.87 -12.05
CA ILE A 146 -6.95 -9.15 -12.19
C ILE A 146 -5.95 -9.33 -11.04
N VAL A 147 -5.20 -8.28 -10.72
CA VAL A 147 -4.23 -8.31 -9.62
C VAL A 147 -4.94 -8.46 -8.27
N PHE A 148 -6.06 -7.77 -8.05
CA PHE A 148 -6.88 -7.94 -6.85
C PHE A 148 -7.30 -9.40 -6.64
N ILE A 149 -7.88 -10.03 -7.67
CA ILE A 149 -8.30 -11.44 -7.60
C ILE A 149 -7.09 -12.34 -7.31
N THR A 150 -5.98 -12.11 -8.00
CA THR A 150 -4.76 -12.90 -7.82
C THR A 150 -4.21 -12.77 -6.40
N VAL A 151 -4.17 -11.55 -5.86
CA VAL A 151 -3.70 -11.27 -4.50
C VAL A 151 -4.61 -11.93 -3.47
N MET A 152 -5.94 -11.86 -3.63
CA MET A 152 -6.87 -12.49 -2.69
C MET A 152 -6.85 -14.01 -2.70
N VAL A 153 -6.47 -14.62 -3.83
CA VAL A 153 -6.27 -16.08 -3.91
C VAL A 153 -4.91 -16.50 -3.30
N LEU A 154 -3.86 -15.70 -3.50
CA LEU A 154 -2.50 -16.04 -3.04
C LEU A 154 -2.26 -15.68 -1.57
N LEU A 155 -2.87 -14.60 -1.06
CA LEU A 155 -2.75 -14.18 0.34
C LEU A 155 -3.00 -15.33 1.33
N PRO A 156 -4.12 -16.07 1.29
CA PRO A 156 -4.36 -17.15 2.26
C PRO A 156 -3.35 -18.30 2.16
N MET A 157 -2.73 -18.49 0.99
CA MET A 157 -1.76 -19.56 0.75
C MET A 157 -0.36 -19.19 1.24
N LEU A 158 0.02 -17.91 1.12
CA LEU A 158 1.35 -17.41 1.48
C LEU A 158 1.40 -16.82 2.89
N TRP A 159 0.34 -16.12 3.29
CA TRP A 159 0.15 -15.50 4.60
C TRP A 159 -1.20 -15.94 5.19
N PRO A 160 -1.26 -17.14 5.79
CA PRO A 160 -2.46 -17.56 6.50
C PRO A 160 -2.72 -16.61 7.68
N LEU A 161 -3.99 -16.31 7.94
CA LEU A 161 -4.39 -15.47 9.06
C LEU A 161 -4.03 -16.18 10.37
N VAL A 162 -3.06 -15.64 11.09
CA VAL A 162 -2.66 -16.15 12.41
C VAL A 162 -3.30 -15.26 13.49
N PRO A 163 -4.07 -15.84 14.43
CA PRO A 163 -4.53 -15.12 15.62
C PRO A 163 -3.34 -14.63 16.43
N VAL A 164 -3.48 -13.46 17.06
CA VAL A 164 -2.51 -13.01 18.08
C VAL A 164 -2.72 -13.89 19.31
N THR A 165 -1.86 -14.90 19.49
CA THR A 165 -1.85 -15.71 20.73
C THR A 165 -1.40 -14.82 21.91
N PRO A 166 -2.04 -14.93 23.08
CA PRO A 166 -1.67 -14.18 24.28
C PRO A 166 -0.28 -14.54 24.82
#